data_AF-A0ABD5USI7-F1
#
_entry.id   AF-A0ABD5USI7-F1
#
_cell.length_a   1.000
_cell.length_b   1.000
_cell.length_c   1.000
_cell.angle_alpha   90.00
_cell.angle_beta   90.00
_cell.angle_gamma   90.00
#
_symmetry.space_group_name_H-M   'P 1'
#
loop_
_entity.id
_entity.type
_entity.pdbx_description
1 polymer ?
#
loop_
_entity_poly.entity_id
_entity_poly.type
_entity_poly.pdbx_seq_one_letter_code
_entity_poly.pdbx_strand_id
1 'polypeptide(L)'
;MSDQDCHCVDPTVDKSDAQTPETDSWIEERPVKTAALPEAVGDNMSRFFGDSIDTFDDMIAAIRTVVEGEGIAIDELCHVDGETPHYAKTENETYHFRCFYDGIALAHLVDEPVEIRTETPTNDPVDIQVSPANGATVTPPDAVMSFGVTTESDVPADEMPTTREAYGAICPYVKAFHTRGDYERWAEDVAATTVGIPLDAGVPIAAALTATSSSWGAE
;
A
#
# COMPACT_ATOMS: atom_id res chain seq x y z
N MET A 1 -25.19 12.00 -2.46
CA MET A 1 -24.80 12.78 -1.27
C MET A 1 -24.81 11.84 -0.08
N SER A 2 -23.78 11.01 -0.03
CA SER A 2 -23.33 10.31 1.15
C SER A 2 -21.82 10.45 1.09
N ASP A 3 -21.38 11.67 1.40
CA ASP A 3 -20.00 11.99 1.73
C ASP A 3 -19.70 11.22 3.02
N GLN A 4 -19.29 9.96 2.90
CA GLN A 4 -18.55 9.30 3.97
C GLN A 4 -17.12 9.79 3.81
N ASP A 5 -16.87 10.97 4.35
CA ASP A 5 -15.53 11.47 4.60
C ASP A 5 -14.76 10.33 5.28
N CYS A 6 -13.86 9.70 4.53
CA CYS A 6 -12.78 8.90 5.08
C CYS A 6 -11.87 9.88 5.85
N HIS A 7 -12.35 10.33 7.02
CA HIS A 7 -11.55 11.02 8.02
C HIS A 7 -10.59 10.00 8.66
N CYS A 8 -9.67 9.51 7.84
CA CYS A 8 -8.52 8.75 8.25
C CYS A 8 -7.59 9.74 8.97
N VAL A 9 -7.77 9.85 10.30
CA VAL A 9 -6.93 10.66 11.19
C VAL A 9 -5.48 10.24 11.04
N ASP A 10 -4.57 11.21 10.96
CA ASP A 10 -3.13 11.00 10.81
C ASP A 10 -2.48 10.55 12.14
N PRO A 11 -2.08 9.27 12.36
CA PRO A 11 -1.13 8.96 13.39
C PRO A 11 0.25 9.34 12.86
N THR A 12 0.89 10.28 13.54
CA THR A 12 2.33 10.49 13.42
C THR A 12 3.03 9.15 13.66
N VAL A 13 3.88 8.72 12.73
CA VAL A 13 4.71 7.52 12.90
C VAL A 13 5.59 7.72 14.13
N ASP A 14 5.29 7.00 15.21
CA ASP A 14 6.08 7.05 16.43
C ASP A 14 7.43 6.35 16.21
N LYS A 15 8.49 7.00 16.70
CA LYS A 15 9.84 6.43 16.73
C LYS A 15 9.94 5.51 17.94
N SER A 16 10.40 4.27 17.73
CA SER A 16 10.60 3.31 18.83
C SER A 16 12.00 3.42 19.43
N ASP A 17 12.12 3.26 20.75
CA ASP A 17 13.38 3.09 21.50
C ASP A 17 13.82 1.61 21.62
N ALA A 18 13.22 0.68 20.86
CA ALA A 18 13.50 -0.76 20.95
C ALA A 18 14.41 -1.28 19.80
N GLN A 19 15.44 -2.04 20.18
CA GLN A 19 16.59 -2.45 19.36
C GLN A 19 16.34 -3.63 18.39
N THR A 20 16.82 -3.41 17.15
CA THR A 20 17.34 -4.34 16.10
C THR A 20 16.32 -5.12 15.24
N PRO A 21 16.20 -4.84 13.92
CA PRO A 21 15.51 -5.72 12.98
C PRO A 21 16.40 -6.88 12.56
N GLU A 22 15.83 -8.07 12.43
CA GLU A 22 16.47 -9.19 11.75
C GLU A 22 16.65 -8.88 10.26
N THR A 23 17.83 -9.26 9.75
CA THR A 23 18.40 -8.97 8.42
C THR A 23 17.64 -9.49 7.20
N ASP A 24 16.40 -9.96 7.34
CA ASP A 24 15.63 -10.62 6.27
C ASP A 24 14.37 -9.84 5.84
N SER A 25 14.35 -8.52 6.02
CA SER A 25 13.21 -7.65 5.72
C SER A 25 13.07 -7.26 4.25
N TRP A 26 13.48 -8.13 3.31
CA TRP A 26 13.53 -7.85 1.87
C TRP A 26 13.18 -9.07 1.02
N ILE A 27 12.33 -8.90 -0.01
CA ILE A 27 11.93 -9.97 -0.94
C ILE A 27 12.48 -9.72 -2.35
N GLU A 28 13.39 -10.59 -2.78
CA GLU A 28 13.90 -10.64 -4.17
C GLU A 28 13.14 -11.63 -5.05
N GLU A 29 12.43 -12.59 -4.44
CA GLU A 29 11.74 -13.66 -5.17
C GLU A 29 10.70 -13.12 -6.16
N ARG A 30 10.52 -13.84 -7.27
CA ARG A 30 9.56 -13.52 -8.33
C ARG A 30 8.76 -14.77 -8.73
N PRO A 31 7.42 -14.68 -8.83
CA PRO A 31 6.59 -13.49 -8.60
C PRO A 31 6.48 -13.14 -7.10
N VAL A 32 6.54 -11.84 -6.76
CA VAL A 32 6.48 -11.36 -5.35
C VAL A 32 5.21 -11.82 -4.65
N LYS A 33 4.10 -11.88 -5.38
CA LYS A 33 2.78 -12.22 -4.85
C LYS A 33 2.76 -13.55 -4.06
N THR A 34 3.50 -14.54 -4.52
CA THR A 34 3.59 -15.88 -3.90
C THR A 34 4.84 -16.07 -3.05
N ALA A 35 5.68 -15.04 -2.93
CA ALA A 35 6.88 -15.12 -2.11
C ALA A 35 6.48 -15.18 -0.63
N ALA A 36 7.22 -15.99 0.13
CA ALA A 36 7.06 -16.04 1.57
C ALA A 36 7.43 -14.68 2.18
N LEU A 37 6.59 -14.21 3.10
CA LEU A 37 6.90 -13.06 3.93
C LEU A 37 7.97 -13.46 4.96
N PRO A 38 8.84 -12.52 5.36
CA PRO A 38 9.70 -12.72 6.51
C PRO A 38 8.86 -13.06 7.75
N GLU A 39 9.32 -14.01 8.57
CA GLU A 39 8.55 -14.59 9.70
C GLU A 39 7.93 -13.50 10.59
N ALA A 40 8.73 -12.52 11.01
CA ALA A 40 8.23 -11.43 11.84
C ALA A 40 7.14 -10.57 11.16
N VAL A 41 7.21 -10.39 9.83
CA VAL A 41 6.21 -9.65 9.06
C VAL A 41 4.92 -10.46 8.96
N GLY A 42 5.04 -11.74 8.62
CA GLY A 42 3.92 -12.68 8.55
C GLY A 42 3.21 -12.81 9.89
N ASP A 43 3.94 -12.96 10.99
CA ASP A 43 3.39 -13.04 12.35
C ASP A 43 2.62 -11.77 12.73
N ASN A 44 3.16 -10.60 12.40
CA ASN A 44 2.51 -9.33 12.74
C ASN A 44 1.25 -9.10 11.90
N MET A 45 1.29 -9.40 10.60
CA MET A 45 0.11 -9.36 9.73
C MET A 45 -0.94 -10.38 10.18
N SER A 46 -0.52 -11.59 10.53
CA SER A 46 -1.42 -12.64 11.01
C SER A 46 -2.16 -12.24 12.27
N ARG A 47 -1.45 -11.62 13.22
CA ARG A 47 -2.05 -11.06 14.43
C ARG A 47 -3.06 -9.95 14.12
N PHE A 48 -2.76 -9.08 13.18
CA PHE A 48 -3.62 -7.95 12.83
C PHE A 48 -4.91 -8.39 12.12
N PHE A 49 -4.82 -9.34 11.19
CA PHE A 49 -5.98 -9.82 10.43
C PHE A 49 -6.76 -10.94 11.13
N GLY A 50 -6.16 -11.61 12.14
CA GLY A 50 -6.77 -12.75 12.81
C GLY A 50 -6.70 -14.06 12.01
N ASP A 51 -5.91 -14.10 10.93
CA ASP A 51 -5.74 -15.22 10.00
C ASP A 51 -4.26 -15.52 9.76
N SER A 52 -3.92 -16.69 9.20
CA SER A 52 -2.52 -17.02 8.85
C SER A 52 -2.11 -16.29 7.57
N ILE A 53 -1.04 -15.48 7.65
CA ILE A 53 -0.52 -14.68 6.55
C ILE A 53 0.95 -15.06 6.31
N ASP A 54 1.18 -15.96 5.35
CA ASP A 54 2.52 -16.46 5.01
C ASP A 54 3.07 -15.78 3.74
N THR A 55 2.19 -15.24 2.89
CA THR A 55 2.54 -14.63 1.59
C THR A 55 1.77 -13.34 1.33
N PHE A 56 2.19 -12.58 0.30
CA PHE A 56 1.40 -11.44 -0.18
C PHE A 56 0.02 -11.86 -0.74
N ASP A 57 -0.12 -13.07 -1.27
CA ASP A 57 -1.41 -13.62 -1.70
C ASP A 57 -2.37 -13.81 -0.52
N ASP A 58 -1.86 -14.30 0.62
CA ASP A 58 -2.65 -14.41 1.85
C ASP A 58 -3.04 -13.03 2.38
N MET A 59 -2.11 -12.06 2.35
CA MET A 59 -2.38 -10.67 2.72
C MET A 59 -3.48 -10.06 1.84
N ILE A 60 -3.43 -10.27 0.52
CA ILE A 60 -4.46 -9.81 -0.42
C ILE A 60 -5.82 -10.45 -0.08
N ALA A 61 -5.84 -11.75 0.21
CA ALA A 61 -7.08 -12.46 0.57
C ALA A 61 -7.68 -11.93 1.88
N ALA A 62 -6.85 -11.65 2.89
CA ALA A 62 -7.28 -11.07 4.15
C ALA A 62 -7.85 -9.65 3.96
N ILE A 63 -7.16 -8.79 3.21
CA ILE A 63 -7.66 -7.43 2.91
C ILE A 63 -8.98 -7.50 2.14
N ARG A 64 -9.12 -8.41 1.18
CA ARG A 64 -10.38 -8.63 0.44
C ARG A 64 -11.53 -9.16 1.30
N THR A 65 -11.23 -9.74 2.47
CA THR A 65 -12.26 -10.15 3.43
C THR A 65 -12.71 -8.96 4.28
N VAL A 66 -11.82 -7.99 4.50
CA VAL A 66 -12.11 -6.71 5.19
C VAL A 66 -12.87 -5.74 4.29
N VAL A 67 -12.49 -5.65 3.01
CA VAL A 67 -13.17 -4.83 2.01
C VAL A 67 -14.41 -5.59 1.53
N GLU A 68 -15.60 -5.16 1.95
CA GLU A 68 -16.85 -5.78 1.51
C GLU A 68 -17.01 -5.66 -0.03
N GLY A 69 -17.62 -6.65 -0.69
CA GLY A 69 -17.98 -6.55 -2.12
C GLY A 69 -16.96 -7.14 -3.10
N GLU A 70 -16.82 -6.52 -4.28
CA GLU A 70 -15.99 -7.04 -5.39
C GLU A 70 -14.52 -6.56 -5.34
N GLY A 71 -14.14 -5.80 -4.31
CA GLY A 71 -12.83 -5.17 -4.13
C GLY A 71 -12.97 -3.66 -3.92
N ILE A 72 -11.84 -2.96 -3.78
CA ILE A 72 -11.82 -1.51 -3.52
C ILE A 72 -12.25 -0.75 -4.79
N ALA A 73 -13.34 0.02 -4.71
CA ALA A 73 -13.79 0.93 -5.76
C ALA A 73 -13.13 2.32 -5.66
N ILE A 74 -13.29 3.16 -6.70
CA ILE A 74 -12.65 4.48 -6.76
C ILE A 74 -13.07 5.37 -5.57
N ASP A 75 -14.34 5.36 -5.18
CA ASP A 75 -14.89 6.14 -4.07
C ASP A 75 -14.49 5.61 -2.69
N GLU A 76 -13.95 4.40 -2.63
CA GLU A 76 -13.48 3.75 -1.39
C GLU A 76 -11.98 3.96 -1.15
N LEU A 77 -11.24 4.50 -2.12
CA LEU A 77 -9.83 4.88 -1.94
C LEU A 77 -9.70 5.97 -0.86
N CYS A 78 -8.55 6.02 -0.18
CA CYS A 78 -8.31 7.01 0.88
C CYS A 78 -7.94 8.39 0.31
N HIS A 79 -8.93 9.05 -0.30
CA HIS A 79 -8.84 10.42 -0.79
C HIS A 79 -8.62 11.43 0.33
N VAL A 80 -7.94 12.53 0.00
CA VAL A 80 -7.71 13.66 0.91
C VAL A 80 -8.19 14.94 0.25
N ASP A 81 -8.93 15.75 1.00
CA ASP A 81 -9.28 17.11 0.59
C ASP A 81 -8.04 18.02 0.66
N GLY A 82 -7.47 18.32 -0.51
CA GLY A 82 -6.35 19.23 -0.66
C GLY A 82 -5.07 18.57 -1.14
N GLU A 83 -4.04 19.39 -1.36
CA GLU A 83 -2.79 18.91 -1.94
C GLU A 83 -1.99 18.06 -0.94
N THR A 84 -1.60 16.87 -1.38
CA THR A 84 -0.64 15.99 -0.70
C THR A 84 0.51 15.62 -1.64
N PRO A 85 1.67 15.20 -1.10
CA PRO A 85 2.76 14.63 -1.90
C PRO A 85 2.39 13.35 -2.66
N HIS A 86 1.29 12.69 -2.30
CA HIS A 86 0.82 11.44 -2.88
C HIS A 86 -0.39 11.72 -3.76
N TYR A 87 -0.19 11.89 -5.07
CA TYR A 87 -1.28 12.18 -5.98
C TYR A 87 -1.21 11.32 -7.24
N ALA A 88 -2.37 11.10 -7.85
CA ALA A 88 -2.48 10.49 -9.17
C ALA A 88 -3.25 11.41 -10.10
N LYS A 89 -2.79 11.53 -11.33
CA LYS A 89 -3.34 12.42 -12.34
C LYS A 89 -3.77 11.61 -13.56
N THR A 90 -5.03 11.82 -13.93
CA THR A 90 -5.66 11.34 -15.16
C THR A 90 -5.72 12.47 -16.20
N GLU A 91 -6.32 12.23 -17.36
CA GLU A 91 -6.59 13.31 -18.32
C GLU A 91 -7.52 14.39 -17.73
N ASN A 92 -8.48 13.96 -16.91
CA ASN A 92 -9.60 14.79 -16.47
C ASN A 92 -9.43 15.38 -15.08
N GLU A 93 -8.69 14.69 -14.20
CA GLU A 93 -8.71 14.95 -12.77
C GLU A 93 -7.38 14.58 -12.09
N THR A 94 -7.06 15.32 -11.03
CA THR A 94 -5.98 14.99 -10.09
C THR A 94 -6.60 14.58 -8.76
N TYR A 95 -6.25 13.38 -8.31
CA TYR A 95 -6.67 12.79 -7.05
C TYR A 95 -5.52 12.88 -6.06
N HIS A 96 -5.82 13.32 -4.84
CA HIS A 96 -4.86 13.36 -3.75
C HIS A 96 -5.19 12.28 -2.73
N PHE A 97 -4.16 11.55 -2.32
CA PHE A 97 -4.29 10.40 -1.44
C PHE A 97 -3.46 10.58 -0.20
N ARG A 98 -3.79 9.79 0.81
CA ARG A 98 -2.97 9.64 2.00
C ARG A 98 -1.80 8.68 1.80
N CYS A 99 -2.00 7.65 0.99
CA CYS A 99 -0.98 6.68 0.61
C CYS A 99 -0.88 6.64 -0.91
N PHE A 100 0.34 6.65 -1.44
CA PHE A 100 0.54 6.57 -2.89
C PHE A 100 0.03 5.26 -3.50
N TYR A 101 -0.17 4.23 -2.68
CA TYR A 101 -0.69 2.94 -3.12
C TYR A 101 -2.11 3.02 -3.67
N ASP A 102 -2.94 3.95 -3.17
CA ASP A 102 -4.25 4.24 -3.74
C ASP A 102 -4.15 4.87 -5.14
N GLY A 103 -3.08 5.62 -5.42
CA GLY A 103 -2.80 6.10 -6.78
C GLY A 103 -2.50 4.96 -7.76
N ILE A 104 -1.81 3.91 -7.29
CA ILE A 104 -1.59 2.69 -8.09
C ILE A 104 -2.90 1.92 -8.26
N ALA A 105 -3.70 1.80 -7.21
CA ALA A 105 -5.03 1.20 -7.27
C ALA A 105 -5.95 1.93 -8.27
N LEU A 106 -5.98 3.27 -8.24
CA LEU A 106 -6.71 4.10 -9.20
C LEU A 106 -6.33 3.76 -10.64
N ALA A 107 -5.03 3.60 -10.93
CA ALA A 107 -4.56 3.27 -12.27
C ALA A 107 -5.03 1.90 -12.81
N HIS A 108 -5.52 1.01 -11.94
CA HIS A 108 -6.15 -0.24 -12.32
C HIS A 108 -7.68 -0.16 -12.40
N LEU A 109 -8.27 0.86 -11.80
CA LEU A 109 -9.71 1.11 -11.81
C LEU A 109 -10.16 1.91 -13.04
N VAL A 110 -9.25 2.68 -13.66
CA VAL A 110 -9.52 3.47 -14.86
C VAL A 110 -8.88 2.87 -16.10
N ASP A 111 -9.52 2.99 -17.26
CA ASP A 111 -9.00 2.52 -18.55
C ASP A 111 -8.27 3.64 -19.31
N GLU A 112 -7.39 4.36 -18.60
CA GLU A 112 -6.60 5.47 -19.16
C GLU A 112 -5.21 5.56 -18.52
N PRO A 113 -4.24 6.25 -19.15
CA PRO A 113 -2.94 6.48 -18.53
C PRO A 113 -3.05 7.33 -17.26
N VAL A 114 -2.33 6.92 -16.21
CA VAL A 114 -2.27 7.61 -14.93
C VAL A 114 -0.83 7.93 -14.56
N GLU A 115 -0.58 9.20 -14.24
CA GLU A 115 0.67 9.68 -13.66
C GLU A 115 0.53 9.74 -12.15
N ILE A 116 1.31 8.94 -11.43
CA ILE A 116 1.31 8.89 -9.97
C ILE A 116 2.62 9.50 -9.48
N ARG A 117 2.53 10.37 -8.48
CA ARG A 117 3.70 10.91 -7.79
C ARG A 117 3.57 10.68 -6.30
N THR A 118 4.70 10.36 -5.70
CA THR A 118 4.89 10.23 -4.26
C THR A 118 6.23 10.82 -3.86
N GLU A 119 6.46 10.92 -2.56
CA GLU A 119 7.75 11.26 -1.99
C GLU A 119 8.25 10.14 -1.07
N THR A 120 9.57 10.06 -0.95
CA THR A 120 10.25 9.26 0.07
C THR A 120 10.02 9.88 1.45
N PRO A 121 10.33 9.16 2.55
CA PRO A 121 10.32 9.76 3.88
C PRO A 121 11.26 10.97 4.06
N THR A 122 12.19 11.19 3.14
CA THR A 122 13.09 12.37 3.10
C THR A 122 12.57 13.51 2.21
N ASN A 123 11.34 13.39 1.68
CA ASN A 123 10.68 14.32 0.76
C ASN A 123 11.33 14.39 -0.64
N ASP A 124 11.97 13.30 -1.07
CA ASP A 124 12.50 13.18 -2.43
C ASP A 124 11.47 12.49 -3.33
N PRO A 125 11.31 12.91 -4.60
CA PRO A 125 10.21 12.41 -5.40
C PRO A 125 10.44 11.04 -6.01
N VAL A 126 9.35 10.30 -6.16
CA VAL A 126 9.24 9.06 -6.93
C VAL A 126 8.01 9.17 -7.84
N ASP A 127 8.22 8.93 -9.13
CA ASP A 127 7.18 9.03 -10.15
C ASP A 127 6.88 7.64 -10.73
N ILE A 128 5.61 7.33 -10.92
CA ILE A 128 5.13 6.07 -11.48
C ILE A 128 4.15 6.41 -12.60
N GLN A 129 4.40 5.88 -13.79
CA GLN A 129 3.50 6.01 -14.93
C GLN A 129 2.88 4.66 -15.20
N VAL A 130 1.55 4.56 -15.11
CA VAL A 130 0.82 3.34 -15.40
C VAL A 130 -0.05 3.58 -16.63
N SER A 131 -0.02 2.67 -17.58
CA SER A 131 -0.92 2.70 -18.73
C SER A 131 -1.39 1.30 -19.10
N PRO A 132 -2.63 1.13 -19.58
CA PRO A 132 -3.12 -0.16 -20.04
C PRO A 132 -2.24 -0.81 -21.13
N ALA A 133 -1.61 0.03 -21.97
CA ALA A 133 -0.80 -0.43 -23.09
C ALA A 133 0.62 -0.87 -22.72
N ASN A 134 1.26 -0.20 -21.75
CA ASN A 134 2.69 -0.38 -21.46
C ASN A 134 2.98 -0.89 -20.05
N GLY A 135 1.96 -1.13 -19.22
CA GLY A 135 2.14 -1.46 -17.81
C GLY A 135 2.66 -0.27 -17.01
N ALA A 136 3.50 -0.55 -16.01
CA ALA A 136 4.06 0.46 -15.12
C ALA A 136 5.53 0.80 -15.45
N THR A 137 5.88 2.08 -15.41
CA THR A 137 7.25 2.59 -15.46
C THR A 137 7.52 3.41 -14.21
N VAL A 138 8.63 3.13 -13.52
CA VAL A 138 8.99 3.77 -12.24
C VAL A 138 10.25 4.60 -12.40
N THR A 139 10.27 5.79 -11.79
CA THR A 139 11.41 6.69 -11.73
C THR A 139 11.68 7.13 -10.28
N PRO A 140 12.89 6.91 -9.73
CA PRO A 140 14.02 6.20 -10.35
C PRO A 140 13.74 4.70 -10.58
N PRO A 141 14.44 4.04 -11.52
CA PRO A 141 14.17 2.63 -11.86
C PRO A 141 14.50 1.66 -10.71
N ASP A 142 15.39 2.05 -9.80
CA ASP A 142 15.76 1.25 -8.62
C ASP A 142 14.83 1.50 -7.43
N ALA A 143 13.74 2.27 -7.63
CA ALA A 143 12.83 2.60 -6.55
C ALA A 143 12.19 1.35 -5.96
N VAL A 144 12.03 1.39 -4.65
CA VAL A 144 11.49 0.30 -3.85
C VAL A 144 10.31 0.79 -3.05
N MET A 145 9.48 -0.15 -2.59
CA MET A 145 8.42 0.15 -1.65
C MET A 145 8.47 -0.78 -0.45
N SER A 146 8.01 -0.27 0.69
CA SER A 146 7.78 -1.07 1.88
C SER A 146 6.31 -1.51 1.97
N PHE A 147 6.09 -2.65 2.61
CA PHE A 147 4.81 -3.03 3.19
C PHE A 147 5.03 -3.34 4.66
N GLY A 148 4.02 -3.06 5.48
CA GLY A 148 4.03 -3.41 6.88
C GLY A 148 2.71 -3.07 7.51
N VAL A 149 2.57 -3.49 8.76
CA VAL A 149 1.43 -3.14 9.61
C VAL A 149 1.98 -2.69 10.95
N THR A 150 1.31 -1.73 11.58
CA THR A 150 1.65 -1.29 12.95
C THR A 150 1.81 -2.49 13.89
N THR A 151 2.78 -2.42 14.79
CA THR A 151 2.89 -3.39 15.91
C THR A 151 1.96 -3.05 17.06
N GLU A 152 1.50 -1.79 17.11
CA GLU A 152 0.58 -1.26 18.10
C GLU A 152 -0.78 -1.07 17.42
N SER A 153 -1.70 -2.01 17.61
CA SER A 153 -3.07 -1.94 17.08
C SER A 153 -4.06 -1.91 18.23
N ASP A 154 -5.00 -0.98 18.16
CA ASP A 154 -6.16 -0.94 19.07
C ASP A 154 -7.23 -1.98 18.70
N VAL A 155 -7.08 -2.66 17.55
CA VAL A 155 -7.97 -3.73 17.11
C VAL A 155 -7.76 -4.96 18.02
N PRO A 156 -8.81 -5.44 18.71
CA PRO A 156 -8.72 -6.65 19.52
C PRO A 156 -8.27 -7.87 18.70
N ALA A 157 -7.44 -8.73 19.28
CA ALA A 157 -6.85 -9.87 18.58
C ALA A 157 -7.88 -10.93 18.10
N ASP A 158 -9.13 -10.87 18.59
CA ASP A 158 -10.24 -11.74 18.22
C ASP A 158 -11.31 -11.05 17.34
N GLU A 159 -11.04 -9.84 16.89
CA GLU A 159 -11.91 -9.07 16.01
C GLU A 159 -11.23 -8.79 14.67
N MET A 160 -11.97 -8.92 13.57
CA MET A 160 -11.48 -8.48 12.28
C MET A 160 -11.43 -6.94 12.22
N PRO A 161 -10.36 -6.35 11.65
CA PRO A 161 -10.30 -4.91 11.46
C PRO A 161 -11.35 -4.45 10.44
N THR A 162 -11.88 -3.26 10.64
CA THR A 162 -12.64 -2.53 9.61
C THR A 162 -11.70 -1.99 8.53
N THR A 163 -12.24 -1.64 7.35
CA THR A 163 -11.47 -1.02 6.26
C THR A 163 -10.68 0.20 6.73
N ARG A 164 -11.28 1.04 7.58
CA ARG A 164 -10.64 2.23 8.14
C ARG A 164 -9.44 1.88 9.03
N GLU A 165 -9.57 0.85 9.86
CA GLU A 165 -8.49 0.39 10.73
C GLU A 165 -7.36 -0.24 9.92
N ALA A 166 -7.68 -1.00 8.87
CA ALA A 166 -6.68 -1.51 7.93
C ALA A 166 -5.91 -0.36 7.25
N TYR A 167 -6.60 0.66 6.74
CA TYR A 167 -5.96 1.86 6.19
C TYR A 167 -5.05 2.55 7.21
N GLY A 168 -5.51 2.76 8.45
CA GLY A 168 -4.73 3.38 9.52
C GLY A 168 -3.50 2.59 9.93
N ALA A 169 -3.59 1.26 9.90
CA ALA A 169 -2.53 0.34 10.32
C ALA A 169 -1.48 0.08 9.23
N ILE A 170 -1.86 0.12 7.95
CA ILE A 170 -1.01 -0.28 6.81
C ILE A 170 -0.39 0.93 6.10
N CYS A 171 -1.19 1.94 5.76
CA CYS A 171 -0.73 3.07 4.94
C CYS A 171 0.48 3.83 5.49
N PRO A 172 0.66 4.01 6.82
CA PRO A 172 1.87 4.63 7.36
C PRO A 172 3.17 3.88 7.02
N TYR A 173 3.08 2.59 6.71
CA TYR A 173 4.23 1.72 6.42
C TYR A 173 4.31 1.29 4.96
N VAL A 174 3.40 1.78 4.11
CA VAL A 174 3.51 1.69 2.66
C VAL A 174 4.19 2.96 2.16
N LYS A 175 5.52 2.89 2.03
CA LYS A 175 6.39 4.02 1.66
C LYS A 175 7.21 3.68 0.43
N ALA A 176 7.51 4.69 -0.37
CA ALA A 176 8.42 4.57 -1.51
C ALA A 176 9.82 5.07 -1.13
N PHE A 177 10.84 4.50 -1.74
CA PHE A 177 12.24 4.88 -1.54
C PHE A 177 12.98 4.84 -2.88
N HIS A 178 14.08 5.59 -3.02
CA HIS A 178 14.88 5.55 -4.24
C HIS A 178 15.66 4.25 -4.39
N THR A 179 16.08 3.64 -3.28
CA THR A 179 16.86 2.41 -3.27
C THR A 179 16.51 1.52 -2.09
N ARG A 180 16.88 0.24 -2.20
CA ARG A 180 16.83 -0.74 -1.09
C ARG A 180 17.55 -0.23 0.17
N GLY A 181 18.73 0.37 0.02
CA GLY A 181 19.51 0.86 1.15
C GLY A 181 18.86 2.06 1.86
N ASP A 182 17.99 2.82 1.18
CA ASP A 182 17.20 3.87 1.82
C ASP A 182 16.06 3.28 2.66
N TYR A 183 15.41 2.23 2.13
CA TYR A 183 14.41 1.45 2.85
C TYR A 183 15.00 0.80 4.11
N GLU A 184 16.11 0.08 3.99
CA GLU A 184 16.71 -0.65 5.12
C GLU A 184 17.07 0.30 6.28
N ARG A 185 17.65 1.47 5.97
CA ARG A 185 17.95 2.50 6.98
C ARG A 185 16.70 3.06 7.65
N TRP A 186 15.62 3.23 6.91
CA TRP A 186 14.34 3.67 7.49
C TRP A 186 13.70 2.57 8.34
N ALA A 187 13.78 1.32 7.91
CA ALA A 187 13.20 0.17 8.59
C ALA A 187 13.83 -0.08 9.98
N GLU A 188 15.09 0.33 10.18
CA GLU A 188 15.77 0.28 11.48
C GLU A 188 15.16 1.21 12.55
N ASP A 189 14.48 2.29 12.13
CA ASP A 189 14.06 3.39 13.01
C ASP A 189 12.54 3.42 13.28
N VAL A 190 11.75 2.52 12.68
CA VAL A 190 10.28 2.55 12.73
C VAL A 190 9.67 1.54 13.70
N ALA A 191 8.58 1.96 14.35
CA ALA A 191 7.75 1.10 15.20
C ALA A 191 6.82 0.18 14.37
N ALA A 192 7.38 -0.58 13.43
CA ALA A 192 6.66 -1.61 12.69
C ALA A 192 7.59 -2.67 12.14
N THR A 193 7.04 -3.85 11.89
CA THR A 193 7.73 -4.86 11.10
C THR A 193 7.35 -4.68 9.63
N THR A 194 8.34 -4.33 8.81
CA THR A 194 8.15 -4.05 7.38
C THR A 194 8.95 -5.00 6.51
N VAL A 195 8.50 -5.16 5.27
CA VAL A 195 9.22 -5.84 4.19
C VAL A 195 9.36 -4.91 2.99
N GLY A 196 10.55 -4.88 2.38
CA GLY A 196 10.83 -4.11 1.19
C GLY A 196 10.77 -4.98 -0.08
N ILE A 197 10.24 -4.41 -1.16
CA ILE A 197 10.24 -4.99 -2.50
C ILE A 197 10.54 -3.91 -3.55
N PRO A 198 11.05 -4.27 -4.75
CA PRO A 198 11.07 -3.36 -5.88
C PRO A 198 9.67 -2.86 -6.22
N LEU A 199 9.54 -1.56 -6.50
CA LEU A 199 8.25 -0.88 -6.58
C LEU A 199 7.40 -1.40 -7.75
N ASP A 200 8.02 -1.68 -8.89
CA ASP A 200 7.37 -2.26 -10.06
C ASP A 200 6.67 -3.60 -9.75
N ALA A 201 7.26 -4.40 -8.86
CA ALA A 201 6.70 -5.67 -8.42
C ALA A 201 5.54 -5.52 -7.42
N GLY A 202 5.37 -4.34 -6.81
CA GLY A 202 4.24 -4.02 -5.94
C GLY A 202 2.99 -3.55 -6.68
N VAL A 203 3.12 -3.12 -7.95
CA VAL A 203 1.99 -2.69 -8.77
C VAL A 203 0.93 -3.79 -8.97
N PRO A 204 1.30 -5.04 -9.31
CA PRO A 204 0.33 -6.14 -9.42
C PRO A 204 -0.39 -6.49 -8.12
N ILE A 205 0.19 -6.18 -6.95
CA ILE A 205 -0.46 -6.38 -5.66
C ILE A 205 -1.63 -5.39 -5.51
N ALA A 206 -1.47 -4.13 -5.95
CA ALA A 206 -2.51 -3.11 -5.89
C ALA A 206 -3.67 -3.48 -6.83
N ALA A 207 -3.34 -3.91 -8.05
CA ALA A 207 -4.31 -4.44 -9.01
C ALA A 207 -5.15 -5.59 -8.45
N ALA A 208 -4.54 -6.41 -7.58
CA ALA A 208 -5.22 -7.53 -6.95
C ALA A 208 -6.12 -7.11 -5.78
N LEU A 209 -6.11 -5.85 -5.33
CA LEU A 209 -6.98 -5.36 -4.26
C LEU A 209 -8.19 -4.57 -4.80
N THR A 210 -8.10 -4.04 -6.01
CA THR A 210 -9.16 -3.25 -6.62
C THR A 210 -10.34 -4.11 -7.07
N ALA A 211 -11.52 -3.52 -7.07
CA ALA A 211 -12.65 -4.06 -7.81
C ALA A 211 -12.29 -4.22 -9.28
N THR A 212 -12.92 -5.17 -9.98
CA THR A 212 -12.83 -5.20 -11.44
C THR A 212 -13.41 -3.90 -11.98
N SER A 213 -12.68 -3.23 -12.86
CA SER A 213 -13.22 -2.05 -13.54
C SER A 213 -14.55 -2.44 -14.17
N SER A 214 -15.63 -1.88 -13.65
CA SER A 214 -16.95 -2.07 -14.24
C SER A 214 -16.89 -1.39 -15.60
N SER A 215 -16.62 -2.15 -16.66
CA SER A 215 -16.97 -1.73 -18.01
C SER A 215 -18.46 -1.39 -17.99
N TRP A 216 -18.76 -0.10 -17.93
CA TRP A 216 -20.13 0.36 -17.92
C TRP A 216 -20.70 0.13 -19.32
N GLY A 217 -21.48 -0.94 -19.46
CA GLY A 217 -22.52 -1.09 -20.47
C GLY A 217 -22.11 -1.64 -21.84
N ALA A 218 -22.33 -2.93 -22.03
CA ALA A 218 -22.86 -3.44 -23.30
C ALA A 218 -23.88 -4.55 -23.00
N GLU A 219 -25.14 -4.15 -22.76
CA GLU A 219 -26.34 -4.49 -23.55
C GLU A 219 -27.60 -3.85 -22.97
#